data_AF-A0A7W0X8Z0-F1
#
_entry.id   AF-A0A7W0X8Z0-F1
#
_cell.length_a   1.000
_cell.length_b   1.000
_cell.length_c   1.000
_cell.angle_alpha   90.00
_cell.angle_beta   90.00
_cell.angle_gamma   90.00
#
_symmetry.space_group_name_H-M   'P 1'
#
loop_
_entity.id
_entity.type
_entity.pdbx_description
1 polymer ?
#
loop_
_entity_poly.entity_id
_entity_poly.type
_entity_poly.pdbx_seq_one_letter_code
_entity_poly.pdbx_strand_id
1 'polypeptide(L)'
;MGDQPTTADDVRALVEERDIRFIRLWFTDILGQLKSFSINSAELEDALEGGMGFDGSSITGFNAIEESDMIAMPDPTTFAPLPWRPDEQG
;
A
#
# COMPACT_ATOMS: atom_id res chain seq x y z
N MET A 1 -18.87 -6.39 -11.66
CA MET A 1 -17.90 -6.12 -10.59
C MET A 1 -16.80 -7.15 -10.80
N GLY A 2 -15.86 -6.85 -11.70
CA GLY A 2 -14.86 -7.83 -12.15
C GLY A 2 -13.74 -7.97 -11.11
N ASP A 3 -13.27 -9.21 -10.92
CA ASP A 3 -12.05 -9.61 -10.19
C ASP A 3 -11.55 -8.62 -9.16
N GLN A 4 -12.20 -8.60 -8.00
CA GLN A 4 -11.55 -8.11 -6.80
C GLN A 4 -10.57 -9.20 -6.37
N PRO A 5 -9.26 -8.93 -6.34
CA PRO A 5 -8.30 -9.90 -5.83
C PRO A 5 -8.65 -10.22 -4.37
N THR A 6 -8.58 -11.49 -4.01
CA THR A 6 -8.89 -11.94 -2.64
C THR A 6 -7.65 -12.44 -1.91
N THR A 7 -6.59 -12.74 -2.67
CA THR A 7 -5.33 -13.26 -2.17
C THR A 7 -4.16 -12.37 -2.57
N ALA A 8 -3.04 -12.50 -1.86
CA ALA A 8 -1.79 -11.84 -2.23
C ALA A 8 -1.34 -12.21 -3.65
N ASP A 9 -1.54 -13.47 -4.05
CA ASP A 9 -1.20 -13.98 -5.38
C ASP A 9 -2.03 -13.31 -6.48
N ASP A 10 -3.32 -13.08 -6.24
CA ASP A 10 -4.18 -12.37 -7.21
C ASP A 10 -3.68 -10.93 -7.43
N VAL A 11 -3.27 -10.24 -6.36
CA VAL A 11 -2.72 -8.88 -6.46
C VAL A 11 -1.42 -8.88 -7.24
N ARG A 12 -0.53 -9.85 -7.01
CA ARG A 12 0.73 -10.00 -7.75
C ARG A 12 0.47 -10.22 -9.24
N ALA A 13 -0.42 -11.14 -9.58
CA ALA A 13 -0.79 -11.43 -10.97
C ALA A 13 -1.34 -10.17 -11.67
N LEU A 14 -2.20 -9.40 -11.00
CA LEU A 14 -2.74 -8.16 -11.55
C LEU A 14 -1.68 -7.06 -11.74
N VAL A 15 -0.71 -6.98 -10.82
CA VAL A 15 0.39 -6.00 -10.91
C VAL A 15 1.31 -6.32 -12.08
N GLU A 16 1.62 -7.60 -12.29
CA GLU A 16 2.40 -8.07 -13.45
C GLU A 16 1.63 -7.92 -14.76
N GLU A 17 0.37 -8.35 -14.82
CA GLU A 17 -0.47 -8.27 -16.01
C GLU A 17 -0.62 -6.83 -16.53
N ARG A 18 -0.69 -5.86 -15.60
CA ARG A 18 -0.90 -4.45 -15.92
C ARG A 18 0.37 -3.60 -15.91
N ASP A 19 1.56 -4.20 -15.81
CA ASP A 19 2.86 -3.50 -15.73
C ASP A 19 2.87 -2.36 -14.68
N ILE A 20 2.29 -2.61 -13.51
CA ILE A 20 2.20 -1.60 -12.44
C ILE A 20 3.57 -1.47 -11.76
N ARG A 21 4.22 -0.32 -11.89
CA ARG A 21 5.55 -0.06 -11.28
C ARG A 21 5.49 0.49 -9.86
N PHE A 22 4.39 1.16 -9.52
CA PHE A 22 4.23 1.83 -8.24
C PHE A 22 2.89 1.49 -7.61
N ILE A 23 2.94 0.99 -6.38
CA ILE A 23 1.76 0.69 -5.57
C ILE A 23 1.70 1.73 -4.45
N ARG A 24 0.49 2.21 -4.14
CA ARG A 24 0.29 3.20 -3.07
C ARG A 24 -0.51 2.58 -1.95
N LEU A 25 0.09 2.48 -0.76
CA LEU A 25 -0.59 2.03 0.43
C LEU A 25 -1.28 3.21 1.09
N TRP A 26 -2.58 3.09 1.31
CA TRP A 26 -3.41 4.13 1.90
C TRP A 26 -3.82 3.70 3.30
N PHE A 27 -3.71 4.61 4.25
CA PHE A 27 -4.13 4.37 5.63
C PHE A 27 -4.66 5.65 6.25
N THR A 28 -5.42 5.51 7.33
CA THR A 28 -5.95 6.65 8.07
C THR A 28 -5.25 6.76 9.42
N ASP A 29 -4.82 7.97 9.74
CA ASP A 29 -4.34 8.34 11.08
C ASP A 29 -5.51 8.29 12.10
N ILE A 30 -5.21 8.28 13.40
CA ILE A 30 -6.18 8.36 14.50
C ILE A 30 -7.06 9.60 14.43
N LEU A 31 -6.58 10.68 13.81
CA LEU A 31 -7.34 11.91 13.56
C LEU A 31 -8.21 11.82 12.29
N GLY A 32 -8.28 10.66 11.64
CA GLY A 32 -9.04 10.45 10.41
C GLY A 32 -8.38 11.07 9.16
N GLN A 33 -7.13 11.51 9.25
CA GLN A 33 -6.41 12.03 8.10
C GLN A 33 -5.96 10.89 7.20
N LEU A 34 -6.29 10.98 5.90
CA LEU A 34 -5.79 10.04 4.90
C LEU A 34 -4.30 10.30 4.68
N LYS A 35 -3.49 9.29 4.94
CA LYS A 35 -2.06 9.23 4.69
C LYS A 35 -1.80 8.13 3.68
N SER A 36 -0.67 8.23 2.99
CA SER A 36 -0.25 7.20 2.05
C SER A 36 1.23 7.31 1.74
N PHE A 37 1.83 6.18 1.42
CA PHE A 37 3.18 6.10 0.88
C PHE A 37 3.19 5.16 -0.33
N SER A 38 4.23 5.29 -1.14
CA SER A 38 4.38 4.51 -2.37
C SER A 38 5.54 3.54 -2.22
N ILE A 39 5.34 2.33 -2.74
CA ILE A 39 6.36 1.29 -2.85
C ILE A 39 6.55 0.90 -4.32
N ASN A 40 7.71 0.34 -4.62
CA ASN A 40 7.96 -0.30 -5.92
C ASN A 40 7.22 -1.64 -6.00
N SER A 41 6.87 -2.10 -7.20
CA SER A 41 6.37 -3.46 -7.41
C SER A 41 7.33 -4.54 -6.93
N ALA A 42 8.64 -4.30 -6.97
CA ALA A 42 9.62 -5.20 -6.40
C ALA A 42 9.49 -5.39 -4.87
N GLU A 43 8.95 -4.40 -4.16
CA GLU A 43 8.76 -4.43 -2.70
C GLU A 43 7.37 -4.98 -2.31
N LEU A 44 6.49 -5.23 -3.29
CA LEU A 44 5.11 -5.68 -3.04
C LEU A 44 5.04 -7.07 -2.40
N GLU A 45 5.94 -7.97 -2.80
CA GLU A 45 6.03 -9.32 -2.25
C GLU A 45 6.33 -9.27 -0.75
N ASP A 46 7.40 -8.56 -0.38
CA ASP A 46 7.78 -8.33 1.01
C ASP A 46 6.68 -7.60 1.79
N ALA A 47 6.03 -6.61 1.15
CA ALA A 47 4.93 -5.88 1.75
C ALA A 47 3.72 -6.77 2.08
N LEU A 48 3.36 -7.72 1.21
CA LEU A 48 2.22 -8.62 1.42
C LEU A 48 2.51 -9.72 2.45
N GLU A 49 3.77 -10.14 2.61
CA GLU A 49 4.16 -11.22 3.53
C GLU A 49 4.54 -10.71 4.92
N GLY A 50 5.38 -9.67 4.98
CA GLY A 50 5.98 -9.15 6.21
C GLY A 50 5.51 -7.75 6.59
N GLY A 51 4.81 -7.04 5.69
CA GLY A 51 4.45 -5.65 5.85
C GLY A 51 5.63 -4.70 5.61
N MET A 52 5.32 -3.42 5.39
CA MET A 52 6.32 -2.38 5.16
C MET A 52 6.52 -1.55 6.42
N GLY A 53 7.77 -1.45 6.88
CA GLY A 53 8.15 -0.53 7.95
C GLY A 53 7.96 0.92 7.50
N PHE A 54 7.24 1.71 8.28
CA PHE A 54 7.10 3.14 8.07
C PHE A 54 7.32 3.89 9.40
N ASP A 55 7.94 5.06 9.30
CA ASP A 55 8.20 5.90 10.46
C ASP A 55 6.89 6.57 10.95
N GLY A 56 6.41 6.08 12.10
CA GLY A 56 5.23 6.59 12.80
C GLY A 56 5.31 8.06 13.20
N SER A 57 6.48 8.71 13.11
CA SER A 57 6.66 10.14 13.41
C SER A 57 5.76 11.07 12.57
N SER A 58 5.27 10.59 11.42
CA SER A 58 4.38 11.34 10.51
C SER A 58 2.87 11.21 10.83
N ILE A 59 2.51 10.43 11.87
CA ILE A 59 1.16 10.32 12.43
C ILE A 59 1.03 11.34 13.56
N THR A 60 0.16 12.33 13.38
CA THR A 60 0.00 13.43 14.32
C THR A 60 -0.97 13.00 15.43
N GLY A 61 -0.46 12.64 16.61
CA GLY A 61 -1.32 12.43 17.78
C GLY A 61 -0.81 11.48 18.87
N PHE A 62 0.29 10.77 18.65
CA PHE A 62 1.04 10.12 19.74
C PHE A 62 2.11 11.08 20.27
N ASN A 63 2.25 11.16 21.59
CA ASN A 63 3.26 12.00 22.26
C ASN A 63 4.66 11.77 21.68
N ALA A 64 5.47 12.83 21.66
CA ALA A 64 6.74 12.98 20.92
C ALA A 64 7.90 12.01 21.26
N ILE A 65 7.65 10.92 21.97
CA ILE A 65 8.67 10.00 22.46
C ILE A 65 8.15 8.57 22.30
N GLU A 66 7.84 8.14 21.08
CA GLU A 66 8.02 6.74 20.70
C GLU A 66 8.38 6.74 19.21
N GLU A 67 9.64 6.42 18.92
CA GLU A 67 10.08 5.90 17.63
C GLU A 67 9.38 4.55 17.42
N SER A 68 8.07 4.59 17.18
CA SER A 68 7.29 3.41 16.85
C SER A 68 7.56 3.13 15.39
N ASP A 69 8.55 2.29 15.12
CA ASP A 69 8.64 1.56 13.87
C ASP A 69 7.31 0.82 13.67
N MET A 70 6.44 1.37 12.83
CA MET A 70 5.12 0.80 12.56
C MET A 70 5.19 -0.04 11.29
N ILE A 71 4.51 -1.18 11.27
CA ILE A 71 4.42 -2.04 10.10
C ILE A 71 3.06 -1.82 9.44
N ALA A 72 3.08 -1.35 8.19
CA ALA A 72 1.91 -1.25 7.35
C ALA A 72 1.70 -2.58 6.62
N MET A 73 0.62 -3.30 6.98
CA MET A 73 0.22 -4.53 6.31
C MET A 73 -0.85 -4.22 5.25
N PRO A 74 -0.55 -4.39 3.95
CA PRO A 74 -1.53 -4.20 2.88
C PRO A 74 -2.62 -5.28 2.93
N ASP A 75 -3.87 -4.86 2.74
CA ASP A 75 -5.00 -5.78 2.60
C ASP A 75 -5.24 -6.05 1.10
N PRO A 76 -5.03 -7.29 0.61
CA PRO A 76 -5.17 -7.62 -0.81
C PRO A 76 -6.60 -7.40 -1.32
N THR A 77 -7.62 -7.50 -0.45
CA THR A 77 -9.02 -7.32 -0.84
C THR A 77 -9.38 -5.86 -1.17
N THR A 78 -8.53 -4.92 -0.78
CA THR A 78 -8.72 -3.48 -1.01
C THR A 78 -8.00 -2.95 -2.25
N PHE A 79 -7.32 -3.83 -2.99
CA PHE A 79 -6.58 -3.42 -4.17
C PHE A 79 -7.53 -2.87 -5.25
N ALA A 80 -7.19 -1.69 -5.76
CA ALA A 80 -7.92 -1.04 -6.83
C ALA A 80 -6.96 -0.30 -7.78
N PRO A 81 -7.04 -0.53 -9.10
CA PRO A 81 -6.31 0.29 -10.06
C PRO A 81 -6.87 1.72 -10.05
N LEU A 82 -5.98 2.71 -10.05
CA LEU A 82 -6.39 4.11 -10.05
C LEU A 82 -6.87 4.51 -11.47
N PRO A 83 -8.13 4.94 -11.64
CA PRO A 83 -8.76 5.07 -12.96
C PRO A 83 -8.22 6.24 -13.81
N TRP A 84 -7.39 7.11 -13.25
CA TRP A 84 -6.87 8.31 -13.92
C TRP A 84 -5.38 8.24 -14.26
N ARG A 85 -4.67 7.14 -13.94
CA ARG A 85 -3.33 6.92 -14.49
C ARG A 85 -3.48 6.26 -15.86
N PRO A 86 -2.98 6.88 -16.94
CA PRO A 86 -2.99 6.23 -18.25
C PRO A 86 -2.15 4.94 -18.17
N ASP A 87 -2.60 3.89 -18.86
CA ASP A 87 -1.89 2.60 -19.00
C ASP A 87 -0.51 2.75 -19.69
N GLU A 88 -0.18 3.95 -20.17
CA GLU A 88 1.10 4.27 -20.80
C GLU A 88 2.15 4.68 -19.76
N GLN A 89 2.99 3.71 -19.38
CA GLN A 89 4.37 3.86 -18.92
C GLN A 89 4.64 4.98 -17.90
N GLY A 90 4.53 4.63 -16.61
CA GLY A 90 5.15 5.38 -15.51
C GLY A 90 6.05 4.48 -14.70
#